data_AF-A0A2G1VWU0-F1
#
_entry.id   AF-A0A2G1VWU0-F1
#
_cell.length_a   1.000
_cell.length_b   1.000
_cell.length_c   1.000
_cell.angle_alpha   90.00
_cell.angle_beta   90.00
_cell.angle_gamma   90.00
#
_symmetry.space_group_name_H-M   'P 1'
#
loop_
_entity.id
_entity.type
_entity.pdbx_description
1 polymer ?
#
loop_
_entity_poly.entity_id
_entity_poly.type
_entity_poly.pdbx_seq_one_letter_code
_entity_poly.pdbx_strand_id
1 'polypeptide(L)'
;MNLRKSERRRAKIKMALQGSAGSGKTYSSLLLAKGLINGDFSKVAIVDSENGSADLYAHLGQYNVLSLSPPFTPEKYIQAIDVCLKSGMKVIILDSISQVWDELLDFHSKLPGNSFSNWNKVTPRQRAFVDKILQADAHIIATMRTKQDYVLNQKDGKYIPEKVGLKAVQRDGVDYEFTLVFDIDSKHFAVASKDRTNLFSGKPEFTINAATGKKILEWCNDGETLEDTRLKILNCKDLEQLRTLYQQHYSTQELAADFKLKKETIEAKTHLLNPQKISQNGHSAHS
;
A
#
# COMPACT_ATOMS: atom_id res chain seq x y z
N MET A 1 -21.26 -12.78 7.82
CA MET A 1 -20.06 -13.19 7.06
C MET A 1 -20.52 -13.52 5.65
N ASN A 2 -19.87 -12.97 4.61
CA ASN A 2 -20.23 -13.22 3.20
C ASN A 2 -19.01 -13.79 2.45
N LEU A 3 -19.16 -14.93 1.79
CA LEU A 3 -18.12 -15.52 0.94
C LEU A 3 -18.13 -14.80 -0.42
N ARG A 4 -16.99 -14.26 -0.85
CA ARG A 4 -16.83 -13.59 -2.16
C ARG A 4 -15.68 -14.19 -2.94
N LYS A 5 -15.72 -14.07 -4.27
CA LYS A 5 -14.56 -14.38 -5.13
C LYS A 5 -13.43 -13.38 -4.86
N SER A 6 -12.20 -13.87 -4.90
CA SER A 6 -11.02 -13.03 -4.70
C SER A 6 -10.85 -12.08 -5.88
N GLU A 7 -10.72 -10.79 -5.58
CA GLU A 7 -10.41 -9.74 -6.56
C GLU A 7 -9.34 -8.85 -5.95
N ARG A 8 -8.30 -8.48 -6.70
CA ARG A 8 -7.21 -7.62 -6.24
C ARG A 8 -7.63 -6.15 -6.02
N ARG A 9 -8.91 -5.86 -6.26
CA ARG A 9 -9.53 -4.52 -6.23
C ARG A 9 -9.18 -3.78 -4.93
N ARG A 10 -8.46 -2.65 -5.08
CA ARG A 10 -8.21 -1.62 -4.04
C ARG A 10 -7.45 -2.11 -2.80
N ALA A 11 -6.42 -2.94 -2.98
CA ALA A 11 -5.58 -3.36 -1.86
C ALA A 11 -4.95 -2.14 -1.15
N LYS A 12 -4.97 -2.13 0.18
CA LYS A 12 -4.27 -1.12 0.99
C LYS A 12 -2.92 -1.68 1.42
N ILE A 13 -1.85 -1.22 0.80
CA ILE A 13 -0.49 -1.70 1.14
C ILE A 13 -0.19 -1.45 2.63
N LYS A 14 0.29 -2.51 3.29
CA LYS A 14 0.91 -2.43 4.61
C LYS A 14 2.37 -2.73 4.40
N MET A 15 3.24 -1.75 4.58
CA MET A 15 4.67 -1.93 4.36
C MET A 15 5.49 -1.40 5.51
N ALA A 16 6.74 -1.85 5.58
CA ALA A 16 7.68 -1.37 6.57
C ALA A 16 9.04 -1.00 5.94
N LEU A 17 9.70 -0.01 6.55
CA LEU A 17 11.08 0.38 6.27
C LEU A 17 11.91 0.13 7.52
N GLN A 18 12.95 -0.68 7.42
CA GLN A 18 13.86 -0.92 8.52
C GLN A 18 15.28 -0.50 8.18
N GLY A 19 16.02 -0.03 9.17
CA GLY A 19 17.40 0.40 9.00
C GLY A 19 17.96 1.16 10.19
N SER A 20 19.28 1.36 10.18
CA SER A 20 19.99 2.03 11.26
C SER A 20 19.65 3.52 11.34
N ALA A 21 20.05 4.21 12.42
CA ALA A 21 19.85 5.66 12.49
C ALA A 21 20.71 6.34 11.42
N GLY A 22 20.11 7.31 10.70
CA GLY A 22 20.74 8.00 9.58
C GLY A 22 20.47 7.36 8.21
N SER A 23 19.84 6.18 8.13
CA SER A 23 19.58 5.52 6.83
C SER A 23 18.53 6.21 5.94
N GLY A 24 17.80 7.20 6.45
CA GLY A 24 16.82 7.97 5.66
C GLY A 24 15.41 7.37 5.63
N LYS A 25 14.99 6.65 6.68
CA LYS A 25 13.66 6.01 6.78
C LYS A 25 12.51 7.01 6.65
N THR A 26 12.51 8.09 7.44
CA THR A 26 11.49 9.15 7.42
C THR A 26 11.38 9.82 6.05
N TYR A 27 12.53 10.16 5.46
CA TYR A 27 12.58 10.74 4.12
C TYR A 27 12.01 9.79 3.06
N SER A 28 12.40 8.51 3.12
CA SER A 28 11.97 7.48 2.18
C SER A 28 10.48 7.16 2.31
N SER A 29 9.94 7.15 3.53
CA SER A 29 8.50 6.93 3.77
C SER A 29 7.64 8.07 3.21
N LEU A 30 8.09 9.32 3.33
CA LEU A 30 7.43 10.47 2.72
C LEU A 30 7.44 10.40 1.19
N LEU A 31 8.57 10.02 0.57
CA LEU A 31 8.64 9.84 -0.88
C LEU A 31 7.74 8.71 -1.37
N LEU A 32 7.67 7.59 -0.65
CA LEU A 32 6.73 6.51 -0.96
C LEU A 32 5.29 6.98 -0.85
N ALA A 33 4.94 7.70 0.23
CA ALA A 33 3.62 8.27 0.41
C ALA A 33 3.23 9.19 -0.74
N LYS A 34 4.20 9.93 -1.31
CA LYS A 34 3.99 10.81 -2.48
C LYS A 34 3.52 10.03 -3.70
N GLY A 35 4.20 8.93 -3.96
CA GLY A 35 3.82 8.03 -5.05
C GLY A 35 2.48 7.35 -4.81
N LEU A 36 2.21 6.90 -3.57
CA LEU A 36 0.97 6.21 -3.18
C LEU A 36 -0.28 7.07 -3.30
N ILE A 37 -0.12 8.39 -3.39
CA ILE A 37 -1.22 9.34 -3.44
C ILE A 37 -1.21 10.20 -4.70
N ASN A 38 -0.43 9.81 -5.71
CA ASN A 38 -0.28 10.57 -6.96
C ASN A 38 0.09 12.04 -6.73
N GLY A 39 0.84 12.34 -5.66
CA GLY A 39 1.33 13.67 -5.33
C GLY A 39 0.43 14.53 -4.43
N ASP A 40 -0.83 14.14 -4.16
CA ASP A 40 -1.71 14.83 -3.20
C ASP A 40 -1.29 14.60 -1.73
N PHE A 41 -0.24 15.31 -1.30
CA PHE A 41 0.31 15.22 0.04
C PHE A 41 -0.67 15.60 1.15
N SER A 42 -1.75 16.33 0.85
CA SER A 42 -2.77 16.70 1.84
C SER A 42 -3.48 15.50 2.47
N LYS A 43 -3.40 14.33 1.83
CA LYS A 43 -3.98 13.05 2.31
C LYS A 43 -2.97 12.14 3.00
N VAL A 44 -1.75 12.63 3.24
CA VAL A 44 -0.71 11.93 3.98
C VAL A 44 -0.67 12.47 5.41
N ALA A 45 -0.61 11.57 6.37
CA ALA A 45 -0.29 11.90 7.76
C ALA A 45 0.90 11.08 8.25
N ILE A 46 1.80 11.72 8.98
CA ILE A 46 2.88 11.05 9.72
C ILE A 46 2.60 11.15 11.22
N VAL A 47 2.54 9.99 11.87
CA VAL A 47 2.51 9.85 13.32
C VAL A 47 3.96 9.84 13.79
N ASP A 48 4.42 10.97 14.32
CA ASP A 48 5.81 11.23 14.67
C ASP A 48 6.06 10.99 16.17
N SER A 49 6.86 9.98 16.47
CA SER A 49 7.38 9.63 17.81
C SER A 49 8.88 9.88 17.95
N GLU A 50 9.47 10.52 16.93
CA GLU A 50 10.90 10.79 16.74
C GLU A 50 11.21 12.28 16.99
N ASN A 51 10.40 12.93 17.84
CA ASN A 51 10.62 14.30 18.35
C ASN A 51 10.70 15.39 17.25
N GLY A 52 9.77 15.40 16.30
CA GLY A 52 9.69 16.44 15.26
C GLY A 52 10.58 16.17 14.06
N SER A 53 11.08 14.93 13.90
CA SER A 53 11.86 14.55 12.71
C SER A 53 11.06 14.74 11.41
N ALA A 54 9.73 14.65 11.49
CA ALA A 54 8.85 14.91 10.37
C ALA A 54 8.96 16.34 9.87
N ASP A 55 9.06 17.35 10.74
CA ASP A 55 9.03 18.76 10.35
C ASP A 55 10.27 19.18 9.54
N LEU A 56 11.39 18.46 9.69
CA LEU A 56 12.62 18.68 8.91
C LEU A 56 12.40 18.50 7.40
N TYR A 57 11.36 17.76 7.01
CA TYR A 57 11.05 17.43 5.63
C TYR A 57 9.87 18.20 5.05
N ALA A 58 9.41 19.27 5.70
CA ALA A 58 8.26 20.07 5.26
C ALA A 58 8.39 20.59 3.81
N HIS A 59 9.62 20.78 3.33
CA HIS A 59 9.92 21.16 1.94
C HIS A 59 9.47 20.13 0.89
N LEU A 60 9.20 18.88 1.27
CA LEU A 60 8.74 17.83 0.35
C LEU A 60 7.27 17.98 -0.08
N GLY A 61 6.48 18.70 0.72
CA GLY A 61 5.10 19.07 0.45
C GLY A 61 4.25 19.20 1.72
N GLN A 62 2.97 19.53 1.55
CA GLN A 62 2.02 19.80 2.64
C GLN A 62 1.36 18.52 3.18
N TYR A 63 2.12 17.67 3.86
CA TYR A 63 1.57 16.54 4.64
C TYR A 63 1.19 16.98 6.06
N ASN A 64 0.41 16.14 6.74
CA ASN A 64 -0.05 16.38 8.11
C ASN A 64 0.85 15.66 9.11
N VAL A 65 1.08 16.27 10.27
CA VAL A 65 1.88 15.68 11.35
C VAL A 65 0.99 15.48 12.57
N LEU A 66 1.06 14.28 13.16
CA LEU A 66 0.50 13.97 14.48
C LEU A 66 1.66 13.59 15.39
N SER A 67 2.09 14.53 16.23
CA SER A 67 3.17 14.29 17.19
C SER A 67 2.66 13.44 18.36
N LEU A 68 3.38 12.36 18.66
CA LEU A 68 3.17 11.53 19.83
C LEU A 68 4.23 11.81 20.89
N SER A 69 3.80 11.93 22.14
CA SER A 69 4.68 12.02 23.29
C SER A 69 4.66 10.74 24.14
N PRO A 70 5.73 10.44 24.89
CA PRO A 70 5.75 9.36 25.87
C PRO A 70 4.57 9.42 26.86
N PRO A 71 4.12 8.27 27.41
CA PRO A 71 4.55 6.91 27.09
C PRO A 71 4.03 6.47 25.71
N PHE A 72 4.82 5.70 24.97
CA PHE A 72 4.54 5.30 23.58
C PHE A 72 3.72 4.01 23.50
N THR A 73 2.60 3.98 24.22
CA THR A 73 1.78 2.76 24.36
C THR A 73 1.11 2.34 23.05
N PRO A 74 0.87 1.03 22.83
CA PRO A 74 0.06 0.52 21.72
C PRO A 74 -1.27 1.26 21.54
N GLU A 75 -1.95 1.57 22.64
CA GLU A 75 -3.27 2.22 22.66
C GLU A 75 -3.21 3.65 22.10
N LYS A 76 -2.17 4.41 22.42
CA LYS A 76 -1.96 5.75 21.82
C LYS A 76 -1.73 5.68 20.32
N TYR A 77 -0.97 4.70 19.84
CA TYR A 77 -0.79 4.51 18.39
C TYR A 77 -2.08 4.10 17.70
N ILE A 78 -2.88 3.22 18.31
CA ILE A 78 -4.21 2.85 17.81
C ILE A 78 -5.09 4.09 17.68
N GLN A 79 -5.13 4.94 18.72
CA GLN A 79 -5.86 6.21 18.70
C GLN A 79 -5.35 7.17 17.63
N ALA A 80 -4.03 7.28 17.45
CA ALA A 80 -3.44 8.11 16.41
C ALA A 80 -3.86 7.65 15.00
N ILE A 81 -3.82 6.33 14.75
CA ILE A 81 -4.32 5.75 13.49
C ILE A 81 -5.81 6.10 13.31
N ASP A 82 -6.62 6.00 14.37
CA ASP A 82 -8.05 6.35 14.32
C ASP A 82 -8.28 7.83 14.00
N VAL A 83 -7.48 8.74 14.57
CA VAL A 83 -7.54 10.17 14.24
C VAL A 83 -7.23 10.38 12.76
N CYS A 84 -6.16 9.78 12.23
CA CYS A 84 -5.81 9.89 10.82
C CYS A 84 -6.93 9.35 9.90
N LEU A 85 -7.52 8.20 10.24
CA LEU A 85 -8.62 7.61 9.47
C LEU A 85 -9.87 8.50 9.48
N LYS A 86 -10.26 9.03 10.66
CA LYS A 86 -11.39 9.95 10.80
C LYS A 86 -11.18 11.25 10.04
N SER A 87 -9.94 11.73 9.97
CA SER A 87 -9.54 12.89 9.16
C SER A 87 -9.43 12.58 7.66
N GLY A 88 -9.76 11.37 7.23
CA GLY A 88 -9.80 10.98 5.81
C GLY A 88 -8.42 10.78 5.17
N MET A 89 -7.36 10.60 5.97
CA MET A 89 -6.02 10.31 5.49
C MET A 89 -5.97 8.98 4.76
N LYS A 90 -5.24 8.94 3.65
CA LYS A 90 -5.16 7.77 2.76
C LYS A 90 -3.83 7.04 2.87
N VAL A 91 -2.78 7.73 3.29
CA VAL A 91 -1.50 7.14 3.69
C VAL A 91 -1.18 7.61 5.11
N ILE A 92 -0.89 6.65 5.98
CA ILE A 92 -0.49 6.91 7.36
C ILE A 92 0.92 6.34 7.55
N ILE A 93 1.86 7.20 7.88
CA ILE A 93 3.23 6.84 8.22
C ILE A 93 3.32 6.71 9.74
N LEU A 94 3.87 5.61 10.24
CA LEU A 94 4.16 5.41 11.67
C LEU A 94 5.67 5.49 11.86
N ASP A 95 6.16 6.62 12.39
CA ASP A 95 7.60 6.90 12.52
C ASP A 95 7.97 7.08 14.00
N SER A 96 8.44 6.06 14.71
CA SER A 96 8.57 4.66 14.32
C SER A 96 7.68 3.76 15.19
N ILE A 97 7.57 2.47 14.83
CA ILE A 97 6.86 1.48 15.65
C ILE A 97 7.78 0.80 16.68
N SER A 98 9.09 1.11 16.67
CA SER A 98 10.04 0.55 17.64
C SER A 98 9.78 1.07 19.07
N GLN A 99 9.36 2.33 19.22
CA GLN A 99 9.00 2.93 20.50
C GLN A 99 7.88 2.14 21.21
N VAL A 100 6.93 1.59 20.44
CA VAL A 100 5.84 0.76 20.99
C VAL A 100 6.39 -0.51 21.62
N TRP A 101 7.38 -1.12 20.98
CA TRP A 101 7.99 -2.34 21.48
C TRP A 101 8.84 -2.08 22.72
N ASP A 102 9.63 -1.00 22.72
CA ASP A 102 10.42 -0.58 23.88
C ASP A 102 9.52 -0.30 25.10
N GLU A 103 8.40 0.40 24.91
CA GLU A 103 7.40 0.64 25.96
C GLU A 103 6.80 -0.67 26.50
N LEU A 104 6.52 -1.65 25.63
CA LEU A 104 5.98 -2.94 26.06
C LEU A 104 7.00 -3.78 26.82
N LEU A 105 8.27 -3.71 26.47
CA LEU A 105 9.37 -4.35 27.21
C LEU A 105 9.57 -3.69 28.59
N ASP A 106 9.52 -2.35 28.65
CA ASP A 106 9.57 -1.62 29.92
C ASP A 106 8.38 -1.98 30.82
N PHE A 107 7.17 -1.99 30.26
CA PHE A 107 5.97 -2.46 30.95
C PHE A 107 6.12 -3.91 31.45
N HIS A 108 6.64 -4.82 30.63
CA HIS A 108 6.91 -6.21 31.02
C HIS A 108 7.86 -6.28 32.22
N SER A 109 8.95 -5.50 32.19
CA SER A 109 9.99 -5.50 33.23
C SER A 109 9.49 -5.06 34.60
N LYS A 110 8.45 -4.23 34.64
CA LYS A 110 7.83 -3.68 35.86
C LYS A 110 6.76 -4.60 36.47
N LEU A 111 6.35 -5.66 35.76
CA LEU A 111 5.33 -6.57 36.24
C LEU A 111 5.90 -7.57 37.26
N PRO A 112 5.31 -7.70 38.46
CA PRO A 112 5.74 -8.71 39.43
C PRO A 112 5.35 -10.12 38.96
N GLY A 113 6.09 -11.12 39.43
CA GLY A 113 5.82 -12.54 39.14
C GLY A 113 6.68 -13.10 38.01
N ASN A 114 6.25 -14.24 37.45
CA ASN A 114 7.06 -14.94 36.44
C ASN A 114 6.92 -14.33 35.04
N SER A 115 8.04 -14.27 34.31
CA SER A 115 8.13 -13.68 32.97
C SER A 115 7.13 -14.27 31.97
N PHE A 116 6.91 -15.59 32.02
CA PHE A 116 6.00 -16.29 31.12
C PHE A 116 4.55 -15.80 31.25
N SER A 117 4.05 -15.68 32.48
CA SER A 117 2.71 -15.17 32.77
C SER A 117 2.56 -13.68 32.45
N ASN A 118 3.62 -12.89 32.59
CA ASN A 118 3.61 -11.47 32.24
C ASN A 118 3.39 -11.25 30.74
N TRP A 119 3.87 -12.15 29.88
CA TRP A 119 3.59 -12.09 28.44
C TRP A 119 2.10 -12.19 28.09
N ASN A 120 1.26 -12.77 28.95
CA ASN A 120 -0.20 -12.78 28.76
C ASN A 120 -0.81 -11.38 28.88
N LYS A 121 -0.12 -10.43 29.53
CA LYS A 121 -0.54 -9.02 29.62
C LYS A 121 0.01 -8.17 28.48
N VAL A 122 1.17 -8.53 27.94
CA VAL A 122 1.86 -7.78 26.87
C VAL A 122 1.37 -8.18 25.48
N THR A 123 1.25 -9.49 25.23
CA THR A 123 0.93 -10.04 23.90
C THR A 123 -0.40 -9.52 23.34
N PRO A 124 -1.51 -9.43 24.11
CA PRO A 124 -2.76 -8.91 23.59
C PRO A 124 -2.67 -7.45 23.13
N ARG A 125 -1.88 -6.61 23.83
CA ARG A 125 -1.70 -5.19 23.50
C ARG A 125 -0.89 -5.01 22.21
N GLN A 126 0.20 -5.77 22.07
CA GLN A 126 0.98 -5.80 20.82
C GLN A 126 0.11 -6.28 19.65
N ARG A 127 -0.66 -7.35 19.86
CA ARG A 127 -1.54 -7.91 18.84
C ARG A 127 -2.61 -6.91 18.41
N ALA A 128 -3.26 -6.23 19.36
CA ALA A 128 -4.26 -5.21 19.04
C ALA A 128 -3.68 -4.08 18.18
N PHE A 129 -2.43 -3.67 18.44
CA PHE A 129 -1.74 -2.66 17.65
C PHE A 129 -1.41 -3.13 16.23
N VAL A 130 -0.85 -4.35 16.09
CA VAL A 130 -0.58 -4.96 14.78
C VAL A 130 -1.89 -5.15 14.00
N ASP A 131 -2.93 -5.68 14.63
CA ASP A 131 -4.26 -5.87 14.03
C ASP A 131 -4.83 -4.53 13.54
N LYS A 132 -4.64 -3.45 14.32
CA LYS A 132 -5.06 -2.10 13.90
C LYS A 132 -4.35 -1.63 12.64
N ILE A 133 -3.03 -1.84 12.54
CA ILE A 133 -2.25 -1.53 11.33
C ILE A 133 -2.82 -2.29 10.13
N LEU A 134 -3.03 -3.60 10.28
CA LEU A 134 -3.46 -4.48 9.20
C LEU A 134 -4.89 -4.18 8.73
N GLN A 135 -5.80 -3.84 9.65
CA GLN A 135 -7.20 -3.60 9.35
C GLN A 135 -7.52 -2.15 8.94
N ALA A 136 -6.60 -1.20 9.10
CA ALA A 136 -6.83 0.20 8.73
C ALA A 136 -7.19 0.33 7.23
N ASP A 137 -8.25 1.09 6.90
CA ASP A 137 -8.62 1.38 5.51
C ASP A 137 -7.77 2.53 4.91
N ALA A 138 -6.45 2.38 5.01
CA ALA A 138 -5.44 3.30 4.50
C ALA A 138 -4.16 2.53 4.19
N HIS A 139 -3.34 3.07 3.29
CA HIS A 139 -1.97 2.59 3.11
C HIS A 139 -1.19 2.90 4.40
N ILE A 140 -0.44 1.92 4.91
CA ILE A 140 0.40 2.09 6.10
C ILE A 140 1.86 1.92 5.71
N ILE A 141 2.70 2.87 6.12
CA ILE A 141 4.15 2.77 6.05
C ILE A 141 4.68 2.86 7.47
N ALA A 142 5.12 1.74 8.03
CA ALA A 142 5.79 1.72 9.33
C ALA A 142 7.30 1.89 9.15
N THR A 143 7.96 2.62 10.05
CA THR A 143 9.42 2.58 10.14
C THR A 143 9.83 1.80 11.38
N MET A 144 10.97 1.09 11.27
CA MET A 144 11.55 0.31 12.35
C MET A 144 13.01 0.69 12.50
N ARG A 145 13.43 0.96 13.73
CA ARG A 145 14.85 1.07 14.07
C ARG A 145 15.45 -0.33 14.09
N THR A 146 16.71 -0.47 13.70
CA THR A 146 17.47 -1.71 13.87
C THR A 146 18.52 -1.54 14.96
N LYS A 147 18.84 -2.62 15.67
CA LYS A 147 20.08 -2.70 16.47
C LYS A 147 21.25 -2.36 15.56
N GLN A 148 22.14 -1.52 16.08
CA GLN A 148 23.28 -1.00 15.33
C GLN A 148 24.51 -1.82 15.71
N ASP A 149 25.27 -2.20 14.70
CA ASP A 149 26.61 -2.75 14.89
C ASP A 149 27.55 -2.10 13.88
N TYR A 150 28.85 -2.20 14.14
CA TYR A 150 29.90 -1.70 13.26
C TYR A 150 30.65 -2.88 12.68
N VAL A 151 30.58 -3.03 11.36
CA VAL A 151 31.42 -3.98 10.63
C VAL A 151 32.57 -3.22 9.99
N LEU A 152 33.77 -3.79 10.01
CA LEU A 152 34.93 -3.24 9.33
C LEU A 152 34.93 -3.72 7.88
N ASN A 153 34.61 -2.84 6.93
CA ASN A 153 34.69 -3.15 5.51
C ASN A 153 36.03 -2.68 4.94
N GLN A 154 36.66 -3.51 4.12
CA GLN A 154 37.91 -3.16 3.46
C GLN A 154 37.62 -2.43 2.15
N LYS A 155 38.02 -1.15 2.07
CA LYS A 155 38.01 -0.36 0.82
C LYS A 155 39.42 0.15 0.58
N ASP A 156 39.94 -0.11 -0.62
CA ASP A 156 41.30 0.30 -1.04
C ASP A 156 42.39 -0.09 -0.03
N GLY A 157 42.30 -1.31 0.52
CA GLY A 157 43.26 -1.84 1.49
C GLY A 157 43.13 -1.29 2.92
N LYS A 158 42.22 -0.32 3.17
CA LYS A 158 41.96 0.25 4.50
C LYS A 158 40.66 -0.28 5.08
N TYR A 159 40.67 -0.57 6.39
CA TYR A 159 39.46 -0.91 7.13
C TYR A 159 38.68 0.35 7.46
N ILE A 160 37.43 0.43 6.99
CA ILE A 160 36.52 1.53 7.27
C ILE A 160 35.35 0.96 8.08
N PRO A 161 35.06 1.49 9.28
CA PRO A 161 33.89 1.09 10.05
C PRO A 161 32.62 1.54 9.32
N GLU A 162 31.79 0.57 8.95
CA GLU A 162 30.48 0.77 8.34
C GLU A 162 29.39 0.36 9.33
N LYS A 163 28.43 1.26 9.53
CA LYS A 163 27.32 1.03 10.43
C LYS A 163 26.27 0.17 9.73
N VAL A 164 26.02 -1.02 10.26
CA VAL A 164 25.02 -1.96 9.74
C VAL A 164 23.86 -2.14 10.71
N GLY A 165 22.67 -2.31 10.16
CA GLY A 165 21.49 -2.71 10.93
C GLY A 165 21.41 -4.24 10.99
N LEU A 166 21.40 -4.82 12.20
CA LEU A 166 21.38 -6.28 12.35
C LEU A 166 19.96 -6.85 12.42
N LYS A 167 19.17 -6.37 13.39
CA LYS A 167 17.83 -6.87 13.69
C LYS A 167 16.92 -5.71 14.04
N ALA A 168 15.69 -5.71 13.54
CA ALA A 168 14.68 -4.73 13.93
C ALA A 168 14.48 -4.73 15.45
N VAL A 169 14.32 -3.54 16.03
CA VAL A 169 13.88 -3.36 17.41
C VAL A 169 12.36 -3.52 17.41
N GLN A 170 11.94 -4.79 17.42
CA GLN A 170 10.54 -5.20 17.39
C GLN A 170 10.41 -6.67 17.86
N ARG A 171 9.20 -7.12 18.19
CA ARG A 171 8.91 -8.54 18.41
C ARG A 171 9.25 -9.36 17.16
N ASP A 172 9.88 -10.51 17.40
CA ASP A 172 10.20 -11.47 16.34
C ASP A 172 8.95 -11.85 15.55
N GLY A 173 9.07 -11.74 14.22
CA GLY A 173 8.05 -12.12 13.26
C GLY A 173 7.03 -11.03 12.91
N VAL A 174 7.12 -9.82 13.47
CA VAL A 174 6.23 -8.71 13.07
C VAL A 174 6.41 -8.32 11.59
N ASP A 175 7.60 -8.53 11.03
CA ASP A 175 7.87 -8.39 9.59
C ASP A 175 7.00 -9.33 8.74
N TYR A 176 6.57 -10.50 9.26
CA TYR A 176 5.66 -11.41 8.57
C TYR A 176 4.25 -10.84 8.35
N GLU A 177 3.88 -9.78 9.05
CA GLU A 177 2.57 -9.13 8.95
C GLU A 177 2.49 -8.15 7.77
N PHE A 178 3.61 -7.53 7.40
CA PHE A 178 3.65 -6.55 6.31
C PHE A 178 3.63 -7.21 4.91
N THR A 179 3.04 -6.56 3.91
CA THR A 179 3.07 -7.04 2.52
C THR A 179 4.46 -6.88 1.90
N LEU A 180 5.17 -5.83 2.29
CA LEU A 180 6.47 -5.42 1.75
C LEU A 180 7.34 -4.88 2.88
N VAL A 181 8.60 -5.29 2.94
CA VAL A 181 9.60 -4.77 3.88
C VAL A 181 10.84 -4.38 3.08
N PHE A 182 11.27 -3.14 3.25
CA PHE A 182 12.53 -2.65 2.71
C PHE A 182 13.56 -2.44 3.81
N ASP A 183 14.75 -2.94 3.56
CA ASP A 183 15.95 -2.73 4.37
C ASP A 183 16.73 -1.59 3.74
N ILE A 184 16.91 -0.50 4.49
CA ILE A 184 17.62 0.69 4.02
C ILE A 184 18.97 0.78 4.72
N ASP A 185 20.03 0.83 3.92
CA ASP A 185 21.40 0.93 4.41
C ASP A 185 21.84 2.37 4.72
N SER A 186 23.08 2.54 5.16
CA SER A 186 23.64 3.86 5.50
C SER A 186 23.88 4.78 4.29
N LYS A 187 23.84 4.23 3.07
CA LYS A 187 24.01 4.95 1.80
C LYS A 187 22.67 5.27 1.15
N HIS A 188 21.55 5.00 1.84
CA HIS A 188 20.18 5.19 1.37
C HIS A 188 19.75 4.26 0.24
N PHE A 189 20.46 3.15 0.05
CA PHE A 189 20.02 2.07 -0.82
C PHE A 189 19.06 1.15 -0.08
N ALA A 190 18.01 0.74 -0.79
CA ALA A 190 16.97 -0.15 -0.29
C ALA A 190 17.03 -1.50 -1.00
N VAL A 191 16.85 -2.57 -0.22
CA VAL A 191 16.65 -3.94 -0.71
C VAL A 191 15.35 -4.48 -0.12
N ALA A 192 14.60 -5.28 -0.88
CA ALA A 192 13.42 -5.95 -0.37
C ALA A 192 13.78 -7.23 0.38
N SER A 193 13.72 -7.20 1.71
CA SER A 193 13.87 -8.40 2.56
C SER A 193 12.61 -9.26 2.56
N LYS A 194 11.46 -8.66 2.25
CA LYS A 194 10.20 -9.35 2.05
C LYS A 194 9.35 -8.63 1.02
N ASP A 195 8.79 -9.37 0.07
CA ASP A 195 7.94 -8.80 -0.97
C ASP A 195 6.87 -9.80 -1.44
N ARG A 196 5.60 -9.53 -1.10
CA ARG A 196 4.45 -10.30 -1.64
C ARG A 196 3.88 -9.69 -2.93
N THR A 197 4.44 -8.59 -3.40
CA THR A 197 4.03 -7.90 -4.63
C THR A 197 4.74 -8.44 -5.87
N ASN A 198 5.91 -9.08 -5.68
CA ASN A 198 6.87 -9.48 -6.71
C ASN A 198 7.42 -8.30 -7.53
N LEU A 199 7.25 -7.05 -7.06
CA LEU A 199 7.76 -5.86 -7.73
C LEU A 199 9.26 -5.63 -7.48
N PHE A 200 9.80 -6.13 -6.36
CA PHE A 200 11.12 -5.79 -5.85
C PHE A 200 11.97 -7.01 -5.45
N SER A 201 11.34 -8.18 -5.22
CA SER A 201 12.05 -9.42 -4.88
C SER A 201 13.11 -9.78 -5.92
N GLY A 202 14.34 -10.09 -5.47
CA GLY A 202 15.46 -10.48 -6.33
C GLY A 202 16.02 -9.37 -7.23
N LYS A 203 15.58 -8.12 -7.05
CA LYS A 203 16.11 -6.97 -7.80
C LYS A 203 17.33 -6.37 -7.10
N PRO A 204 18.22 -5.70 -7.84
CA PRO A 204 19.31 -4.94 -7.26
C PRO A 204 18.83 -3.87 -6.29
N GLU A 205 19.72 -3.45 -5.40
CA GLU A 205 19.49 -2.32 -4.50
C GLU A 205 19.15 -1.04 -5.28
N PHE A 206 18.31 -0.19 -4.71
CA PHE A 206 17.82 1.01 -5.37
C PHE A 206 17.54 2.14 -4.38
N THR A 207 17.54 3.39 -4.84
CA THR A 207 17.12 4.53 -4.01
C THR A 207 15.61 4.69 -4.08
N ILE A 208 14.95 4.73 -2.91
CA ILE A 208 13.50 4.95 -2.82
C ILE A 208 13.16 6.38 -3.31
N ASN A 209 12.14 6.49 -4.17
CA ASN A 209 11.62 7.78 -4.62
C ASN A 209 10.10 7.71 -4.86
N ALA A 210 9.50 8.82 -5.30
CA ALA A 210 8.05 8.88 -5.58
C ALA A 210 7.59 7.89 -6.66
N ALA A 211 8.44 7.56 -7.64
CA ALA A 211 8.10 6.55 -8.64
C ALA A 211 8.02 5.14 -8.05
N THR A 212 8.81 4.83 -7.00
CA THR A 212 8.66 3.59 -6.23
C THR A 212 7.27 3.49 -5.62
N GLY A 213 6.79 4.56 -4.97
CA GLY A 213 5.44 4.60 -4.39
C GLY A 213 4.34 4.47 -5.47
N LYS A 214 4.54 5.08 -6.63
CA LYS A 214 3.61 4.98 -7.77
C LYS A 214 3.51 3.56 -8.30
N LYS A 215 4.63 2.83 -8.44
CA LYS A 215 4.62 1.41 -8.84
C LYS A 215 3.84 0.54 -7.85
N ILE A 216 3.97 0.81 -6.55
CA ILE A 216 3.21 0.10 -5.51
C ILE A 216 1.72 0.43 -5.63
N LEU A 217 1.36 1.70 -5.88
CA LEU A 217 -0.02 2.12 -6.09
C LEU A 217 -0.64 1.44 -7.31
N GLU A 218 0.09 1.41 -8.43
CA GLU A 218 -0.31 0.70 -9.65
C GLU A 218 -0.61 -0.76 -9.33
N TRP A 219 0.28 -1.45 -8.61
CA TRP A 219 0.04 -2.84 -8.16
C TRP A 219 -1.16 -2.99 -7.21
N CYS A 220 -1.38 -2.04 -6.31
CA CYS A 220 -2.54 -2.04 -5.41
C CYS A 220 -3.87 -1.88 -6.16
N ASN A 221 -3.81 -1.20 -7.31
CA ASN A 221 -4.93 -0.97 -8.21
C ASN A 221 -4.97 -1.97 -9.38
N ASP A 222 -3.95 -2.82 -9.51
CA ASP A 222 -3.81 -3.82 -10.57
C ASP A 222 -4.79 -4.97 -10.32
N GLY A 223 -6.04 -4.68 -10.66
CA GLY A 223 -7.22 -5.51 -10.56
C GLY A 223 -8.33 -4.69 -11.19
N GLU A 224 -8.81 -5.15 -12.34
CA GLU A 224 -9.70 -4.39 -13.22
C GLU A 224 -10.84 -3.73 -12.44
N THR A 225 -10.89 -2.40 -12.43
CA THR A 225 -11.97 -1.69 -11.74
C THR A 225 -13.23 -1.69 -12.59
N LEU A 226 -14.41 -1.52 -11.97
CA LEU A 226 -15.67 -1.35 -12.73
C LEU A 226 -15.58 -0.22 -13.76
N GLU A 227 -14.88 0.87 -13.44
CA GLU A 227 -14.68 1.99 -14.36
C GLU A 227 -13.74 1.62 -15.51
N ASP A 228 -12.68 0.85 -15.26
CA ASP A 228 -11.81 0.34 -16.33
C ASP A 228 -12.57 -0.60 -17.25
N THR A 229 -13.42 -1.47 -16.68
CA THR A 229 -14.29 -2.34 -17.46
C THR A 229 -15.32 -1.53 -18.25
N ARG A 230 -15.92 -0.47 -17.68
CA ARG A 230 -16.81 0.45 -18.40
C ARG A 230 -16.11 1.12 -19.58
N LEU A 231 -14.88 1.60 -19.39
CA LEU A 231 -14.08 2.18 -20.46
C LEU A 231 -13.76 1.14 -21.54
N LYS A 232 -13.45 -0.11 -21.17
CA LYS A 232 -13.25 -1.21 -22.13
C LYS A 232 -14.52 -1.54 -22.91
N ILE A 233 -15.68 -1.60 -22.23
CA ILE A 233 -16.99 -1.75 -22.88
C ILE A 233 -17.19 -0.62 -23.90
N LEU A 234 -17.00 0.64 -23.50
CA LEU A 234 -17.12 1.81 -24.38
C LEU A 234 -16.19 1.74 -25.60
N ASN A 235 -15.00 1.15 -25.45
CA ASN A 235 -14.00 1.03 -26.50
C ASN A 235 -14.15 -0.18 -27.42
N CYS A 236 -15.04 -1.14 -27.12
CA CYS A 236 -15.32 -2.27 -28.02
C CYS A 236 -15.79 -1.76 -29.40
N LYS A 237 -15.17 -2.28 -30.46
CA LYS A 237 -15.47 -1.86 -31.84
C LYS A 237 -16.51 -2.74 -32.52
N ASP A 238 -16.62 -3.99 -32.10
CA ASP A 238 -17.49 -5.00 -32.69
C ASP A 238 -18.10 -5.89 -31.58
N LEU A 239 -19.06 -6.72 -32.00
CA LEU A 239 -19.77 -7.62 -31.09
C LEU A 239 -18.90 -8.75 -30.56
N GLU A 240 -17.80 -9.10 -31.24
CA GLU A 240 -16.90 -10.17 -30.84
C GLU A 240 -16.03 -9.74 -29.65
N GLN A 241 -15.46 -8.53 -29.71
CA GLN A 241 -14.76 -7.88 -28.61
C GLN A 241 -15.69 -7.70 -27.40
N LEU A 242 -16.92 -7.23 -27.64
CA LEU A 242 -17.90 -7.03 -26.56
C LEU A 242 -18.30 -8.36 -25.91
N ARG A 243 -18.48 -9.43 -26.70
CA ARG A 243 -18.82 -10.77 -26.21
C ARG A 243 -17.70 -11.38 -25.39
N THR A 244 -16.45 -11.21 -25.82
CA THR A 244 -15.26 -11.71 -25.09
C THR A 244 -15.15 -11.04 -23.73
N LEU A 245 -15.33 -9.72 -23.69
CA LEU A 245 -15.32 -8.95 -22.45
C LEU A 245 -16.51 -9.30 -21.54
N TYR A 246 -17.70 -9.55 -22.12
CA TYR A 246 -18.88 -9.98 -21.36
C TYR A 246 -18.68 -11.33 -20.67
N GLN A 247 -18.03 -12.29 -21.34
CA GLN A 247 -17.73 -13.61 -20.75
C GLN A 247 -16.78 -13.51 -19.55
N GLN A 248 -15.84 -12.56 -19.58
CA GLN A 248 -14.90 -12.31 -18.49
C GLN A 248 -15.57 -11.65 -17.26
N HIS A 249 -16.69 -10.96 -17.45
CA HIS A 249 -17.40 -10.21 -16.40
C HIS A 249 -18.87 -10.62 -16.20
N TYR A 250 -19.25 -11.84 -16.62
CA TYR A 250 -20.65 -12.30 -16.62
C TYR A 250 -21.32 -12.26 -15.24
N SER A 251 -20.55 -12.41 -14.15
CA SER A 251 -21.07 -12.37 -12.77
C SER A 251 -21.27 -10.97 -12.19
N THR A 252 -20.89 -9.90 -12.90
CA THR A 252 -20.90 -8.52 -12.39
C THR A 252 -22.18 -7.79 -12.80
N GLN A 253 -23.23 -7.86 -11.96
CA GLN A 253 -24.54 -7.26 -12.25
C GLN A 253 -24.50 -5.74 -12.51
N GLU A 254 -23.55 -5.04 -11.89
CA GLU A 254 -23.38 -3.58 -11.98
C GLU A 254 -22.98 -3.08 -13.38
N LEU A 255 -22.57 -3.97 -14.28
CA LEU A 255 -22.17 -3.66 -15.66
C LEU A 255 -23.21 -4.08 -16.72
N ALA A 256 -24.32 -4.72 -16.32
CA ALA A 256 -25.29 -5.28 -17.26
C ALA A 256 -25.92 -4.20 -18.18
N ALA A 257 -26.21 -3.02 -17.63
CA ALA A 257 -26.73 -1.89 -18.39
C ALA A 257 -25.69 -1.36 -19.40
N ASP A 258 -24.41 -1.27 -18.99
CA ASP A 258 -23.31 -0.81 -19.84
C ASP A 258 -23.11 -1.73 -21.06
N PHE A 259 -23.11 -3.05 -20.85
CA PHE A 259 -23.02 -4.04 -21.93
C PHE A 259 -24.19 -3.98 -22.91
N LYS A 260 -25.42 -3.83 -22.40
CA LYS A 260 -26.63 -3.71 -23.22
C LYS A 260 -26.58 -2.47 -24.11
N LEU A 261 -26.29 -1.31 -23.53
CA LEU A 261 -26.22 -0.04 -24.25
C LEU A 261 -25.16 -0.08 -25.36
N LYS A 262 -23.99 -0.65 -25.06
CA LYS A 262 -22.92 -0.76 -26.04
C LYS A 262 -23.27 -1.69 -27.20
N LYS A 263 -23.92 -2.82 -26.92
CA LYS A 263 -24.40 -3.75 -27.94
C LYS A 263 -25.35 -3.05 -28.93
N GLU A 264 -26.36 -2.35 -28.41
CA GLU A 264 -27.31 -1.58 -29.21
C GLU A 264 -26.60 -0.52 -30.08
N THR A 265 -25.60 0.15 -29.52
CA THR A 265 -24.80 1.14 -30.26
C THR A 265 -24.02 0.54 -31.44
N ILE A 266 -23.42 -0.65 -31.26
CA ILE A 266 -22.67 -1.34 -32.32
C ILE A 266 -23.64 -1.82 -33.42
N GLU A 267 -24.78 -2.40 -33.05
CA GLU A 267 -25.80 -2.88 -33.99
C GLU A 267 -26.39 -1.73 -34.81
N ALA A 268 -26.72 -0.61 -34.18
CA ALA A 268 -27.23 0.59 -34.85
C ALA A 268 -26.21 1.17 -35.85
N LYS A 269 -24.93 1.26 -35.47
CA LYS A 269 -23.85 1.67 -36.39
C LYS A 269 -23.72 0.73 -37.58
N THR A 270 -23.82 -0.57 -37.35
CA THR A 270 -23.71 -1.59 -38.42
C THR A 270 -24.86 -1.46 -39.42
N HIS A 271 -26.08 -1.21 -38.94
CA HIS A 271 -27.26 -1.00 -39.79
C HIS A 271 -27.18 0.29 -40.61
N LEU A 272 -26.64 1.38 -40.03
CA LEU A 272 -26.43 2.65 -40.75
C LEU A 272 -25.37 2.53 -41.85
N LEU A 273 -24.34 1.71 -41.64
CA LEU A 273 -23.25 1.51 -42.59
C LEU A 273 -23.59 0.50 -43.70
N ASN A 274 -24.59 -0.37 -43.50
CA ASN A 274 -25.06 -1.35 -44.47
C ASN A 274 -26.60 -1.33 -44.61
N PRO A 275 -27.20 -0.32 -45.26
CA PRO A 275 -28.61 -0.34 -45.59
C PRO A 275 -28.87 -1.40 -46.68
N GLN A 276 -29.27 -2.62 -46.29
CA GLN A 276 -29.72 -3.61 -47.28
C GLN A 276 -31.06 -3.16 -47.90
N LYS A 277 -30.97 -2.86 -49.21
CA LYS A 277 -32.01 -2.72 -50.24
C LYS A 277 -33.45 -2.98 -49.78
N ILE A 278 -34.24 -1.91 -49.70
CA ILE A 278 -35.70 -1.98 -49.79
C ILE A 278 -36.03 -2.53 -51.19
N SER A 279 -36.48 -3.79 -51.25
CA SER A 279 -36.96 -4.46 -52.46
C SER A 279 -38.25 -3.80 -52.96
N GLN A 280 -38.19 -3.01 -54.03
CA GLN A 280 -39.35 -2.72 -54.87
C GLN A 280 -39.40 -3.77 -55.98
N ASN A 281 -40.37 -4.69 -55.91
CA ASN A 281 -40.84 -5.47 -57.06
C ASN A 281 -42.28 -5.92 -56.79
N GLY A 282 -43.23 -5.05 -57.13
CA GLY A 282 -44.64 -5.40 -57.29
C GLY A 282 -45.05 -5.10 -58.72
N HIS A 283 -44.86 -6.04 -59.64
CA HIS A 283 -45.42 -5.95 -60.98
C HIS A 283 -46.92 -6.22 -60.91
N SER A 284 -47.72 -5.20 -61.20
CA SER A 284 -49.13 -5.34 -61.57
C SER A 284 -49.22 -5.87 -63.01
N ALA A 285 -49.73 -7.08 -63.18
CA ALA A 285 -50.29 -7.55 -64.44
C ALA A 285 -51.73 -7.99 -64.17
N HIS A 286 -52.68 -7.17 -64.60
CA HIS A 286 -54.05 -7.62 -64.83
C HIS A 286 -54.43 -7.24 -66.25
N SER A 287 -54.66 -8.30 -67.04
CA SER A 287 -55.51 -8.30 -68.22
C SER A 287 -56.97 -8.33 -67.79
#